data_AF-A0A4R5CF57-F1
#
_entry.id   AF-A0A4R5CF57-F1
#
_cell.length_a   1.000
_cell.length_b   1.000
_cell.length_c   1.000
_cell.angle_alpha   90.00
_cell.angle_beta   90.00
_cell.angle_gamma   90.00
#
_symmetry.space_group_name_H-M   'P 1'
#
loop_
_entity.id
_entity.type
_entity.pdbx_description
1 polymer ?
#
loop_
_entity_poly.entity_id
_entity_poly.type
_entity_poly.pdbx_seq_one_letter_code
_entity_poly.pdbx_strand_id
1 'polypeptide(L)'
;MRLERRAPLTSTIRLARVTPLQPVSVKRRAENRERHKVVHATFGDAPLCRAPGCGRLADDIHEPLTRGRGGSVTDPSNMVPLCRTCHGLVQLGPPWAYEFGLMAHSWDGGDAA
;
A
#
# COMPACT_ATOMS: atom_id res chain seq x y z
N MET A 1 -10.39 -24.66 -30.90
CA MET A 1 -11.06 -23.80 -31.90
C MET A 1 -10.46 -22.40 -31.79
N ARG A 2 -9.65 -21.97 -32.77
CA ARG A 2 -8.96 -20.67 -32.76
C ARG A 2 -9.89 -19.66 -33.43
N LEU A 3 -10.32 -18.62 -32.71
CA LEU A 3 -11.09 -17.52 -33.29
C LEU A 3 -10.13 -16.65 -34.11
N GLU A 4 -10.14 -16.84 -35.42
CA GLU A 4 -9.37 -16.03 -36.36
C GLU A 4 -10.20 -14.84 -36.84
N ARG A 5 -9.60 -13.66 -36.84
CA ARG A 5 -10.27 -12.42 -37.29
C ARG A 5 -10.31 -12.39 -38.81
N ARG A 6 -11.48 -12.09 -39.38
CA ARG A 6 -11.68 -11.98 -40.83
C ARG A 6 -11.08 -10.73 -41.48
N ALA A 7 -10.81 -9.67 -40.70
CA ALA A 7 -10.29 -8.42 -41.22
C ALA A 7 -9.30 -7.75 -40.24
N PRO A 8 -8.28 -7.03 -40.73
CA PRO A 8 -7.36 -6.28 -39.89
C PRO A 8 -8.06 -5.08 -39.23
N LEU A 9 -7.67 -4.78 -37.99
CA LEU A 9 -8.13 -3.56 -37.30
C LEU A 9 -7.54 -2.34 -38.01
N THR A 10 -8.41 -1.45 -38.46
CA THR A 10 -8.03 -0.15 -39.05
C THR A 10 -8.44 0.95 -38.07
N SER A 11 -7.48 1.77 -37.63
CA SER A 11 -7.80 2.94 -36.80
C SER A 11 -8.30 4.07 -37.70
N THR A 12 -9.58 4.38 -37.62
CA THR A 12 -10.24 5.41 -38.45
C THR A 12 -9.97 6.85 -37.96
N ILE A 13 -9.40 7.03 -36.77
CA ILE A 13 -9.30 8.33 -36.11
C ILE A 13 -7.84 8.67 -35.82
N ARG A 14 -7.39 9.84 -36.26
CA ARG A 14 -6.19 10.48 -35.69
C ARG A 14 -6.51 10.84 -34.25
N LEU A 15 -5.97 10.09 -33.28
CA LEU A 15 -6.09 10.41 -31.87
C LEU A 15 -5.60 11.85 -31.66
N ALA A 16 -6.52 12.74 -31.28
CA ALA A 16 -6.17 14.09 -30.89
C ALA A 16 -5.14 14.04 -29.76
N ARG A 17 -4.27 15.06 -29.66
CA ARG A 17 -3.25 15.14 -28.61
C ARG A 17 -3.93 15.03 -27.24
N VAL A 18 -3.74 13.88 -26.60
CA VAL A 18 -4.41 13.54 -25.33
C VAL A 18 -3.65 14.23 -24.21
N THR A 19 -4.36 14.95 -23.35
CA THR A 19 -3.82 15.47 -22.11
C THR A 19 -3.15 14.33 -21.33
N PRO A 20 -1.91 14.49 -20.81
CA PRO A 20 -1.26 13.45 -20.03
C PRO A 20 -2.14 12.99 -18.87
N LEU A 21 -2.19 11.67 -18.64
CA LEU A 21 -2.89 11.12 -17.49
C LEU A 21 -2.25 11.66 -16.20
N GLN A 22 -3.11 12.07 -15.27
CA GLN A 22 -2.65 12.47 -13.94
C GLN A 22 -2.00 11.24 -13.26
N PRO A 23 -0.82 11.40 -12.64
CA PRO A 23 -0.13 10.28 -12.00
C PRO A 23 -0.90 9.72 -10.79
N VAL A 24 -1.70 10.55 -10.13
CA VAL A 24 -2.60 10.17 -9.04
C VAL A 24 -3.93 10.91 -9.18
N SER A 25 -5.02 10.25 -8.78
CA SER A 25 -6.34 10.88 -8.73
C SER A 25 -6.40 12.01 -7.69
N VAL A 26 -7.32 12.96 -7.87
CA VAL A 26 -7.52 14.08 -6.93
C VAL A 26 -7.85 13.56 -5.52
N LYS A 27 -8.68 12.52 -5.43
CA LYS A 27 -9.04 11.86 -4.17
C LYS A 27 -7.81 11.27 -3.48
N ARG A 28 -6.99 10.49 -4.20
CA ARG A 28 -5.77 9.88 -3.64
C ARG A 28 -4.75 10.93 -3.23
N ARG A 29 -4.66 12.05 -3.95
CA ARG A 29 -3.78 13.17 -3.58
C ARG A 29 -4.18 13.79 -2.24
N ALA A 30 -5.48 13.99 -2.00
CA ALA A 30 -5.98 14.52 -0.72
C ALA A 30 -5.72 13.56 0.43
N GLU A 31 -6.03 12.27 0.23
CA GLU A 31 -5.78 11.19 1.19
C GLU A 31 -4.29 11.04 1.52
N ASN A 32 -3.40 11.10 0.53
CA ASN A 32 -1.96 11.04 0.75
C ASN A 32 -1.45 12.22 1.59
N ARG A 33 -1.97 13.44 1.38
CA ARG A 33 -1.60 14.60 2.21
C ARG A 33 -1.96 14.37 3.67
N GLU A 34 -3.14 13.81 3.93
CA GLU A 34 -3.55 13.50 5.29
C GLU A 34 -2.68 12.40 5.90
N ARG A 35 -2.43 11.33 5.14
CA ARG A 35 -1.48 10.28 5.54
C ARG A 35 -0.11 10.84 5.90
N HIS A 36 0.45 11.77 5.13
CA HIS A 36 1.76 12.36 5.45
C HIS A 36 1.76 13.11 6.79
N LYS A 37 0.68 13.85 7.10
CA LYS A 37 0.55 14.54 8.39
C LYS A 37 0.48 13.54 9.54
N VAL A 38 -0.35 12.51 9.39
CA VAL A 38 -0.51 11.45 10.39
C VAL A 38 0.81 10.73 10.62
N VAL A 39 1.48 10.28 9.55
CA VAL A 39 2.78 9.60 9.64
C VAL A 39 3.82 10.44 10.36
N HIS A 40 3.96 11.72 9.99
CA HIS A 40 4.92 12.61 10.63
C HIS A 40 4.56 12.85 12.10
N ALA A 41 3.28 13.05 12.42
CA ALA A 41 2.82 13.25 13.79
C ALA A 41 3.01 11.99 14.67
N THR A 42 2.86 10.80 14.11
CA THR A 42 2.98 9.53 14.84
C THR A 42 4.42 9.05 14.98
N PHE A 43 5.25 9.19 13.94
CA PHE A 43 6.56 8.53 13.86
C PHE A 43 7.76 9.49 13.71
N GLY A 44 7.52 10.78 13.46
CA GLY A 44 8.58 11.74 13.16
C GLY A 44 9.28 11.48 11.82
N ASP A 45 10.51 11.99 11.68
CA ASP A 45 11.23 12.00 10.40
C ASP A 45 12.02 10.72 10.09
N ALA A 46 12.49 10.01 11.11
CA ALA A 46 13.41 8.88 10.95
C ALA A 46 13.08 7.72 11.90
N PRO A 47 11.88 7.12 11.80
CA PRO A 47 11.51 6.00 12.66
C PRO A 47 12.35 4.76 12.36
N LEU A 48 12.62 3.97 13.40
CA LEU A 48 13.24 2.66 13.26
C LEU A 48 12.23 1.65 12.72
N CYS A 49 12.73 0.68 11.97
CA CYS A 49 11.97 -0.47 11.51
C CYS A 49 11.46 -1.26 12.73
N ARG A 50 10.16 -1.56 12.75
CA ARG A 50 9.51 -2.27 13.86
C ARG A 50 9.62 -3.79 13.79
N ALA A 51 10.06 -4.35 12.66
CA ALA A 51 10.24 -5.79 12.53
C ALA A 51 11.20 -6.35 13.59
N PRO A 52 10.90 -7.51 14.18
CA PRO A 52 11.71 -8.10 15.25
C PRO A 52 13.14 -8.34 14.77
N GLY A 53 14.11 -7.94 15.59
CA GLY A 53 15.54 -8.09 15.28
C GLY A 53 16.09 -7.14 14.21
N CYS A 54 15.31 -6.17 13.72
CA CYS A 54 15.78 -5.18 12.75
C CYS A 54 16.09 -3.84 13.44
N GLY A 55 17.32 -3.34 13.28
CA GLY A 55 17.76 -2.03 13.80
C GLY A 55 17.88 -0.93 12.74
N ARG A 56 17.38 -1.15 11.52
CA ARG A 56 17.48 -0.18 10.41
C ARG A 56 16.43 0.92 10.52
N LEU A 57 16.70 2.06 9.89
CA LEU A 57 15.66 3.07 9.65
C LEU A 57 14.58 2.50 8.72
N ALA A 58 13.35 2.96 8.91
CA ALA A 58 12.25 2.61 8.03
C ALA A 58 12.30 3.41 6.73
N ASP A 59 11.99 2.72 5.64
CA ASP A 59 11.87 3.32 4.30
C ASP A 59 10.40 3.59 3.95
N ASP A 60 9.49 2.79 4.53
CA ASP A 60 8.06 2.83 4.26
C ASP A 60 7.26 2.72 5.55
N ILE A 61 6.05 3.27 5.51
CA ILE A 61 5.01 2.99 6.51
C ILE A 61 4.11 1.88 5.95
N HIS A 62 4.28 0.70 6.50
CA HIS A 62 3.52 -0.50 6.21
C HIS A 62 2.10 -0.42 6.77
N GLU A 63 1.16 -1.08 6.09
CA GLU A 63 -0.24 -1.18 6.49
C GLU A 63 -0.57 -2.65 6.79
N PRO A 64 -0.62 -3.08 8.07
CA PRO A 64 -0.88 -4.47 8.46
C PRO A 64 -2.16 -5.05 7.84
N LEU A 65 -3.22 -4.25 7.78
CA LEU A 65 -4.37 -4.48 6.92
C LEU A 65 -4.25 -3.59 5.69
N THR A 66 -4.01 -4.21 4.53
CA THR A 66 -3.86 -3.46 3.28
C THR A 66 -5.15 -2.76 2.86
N ARG A 67 -5.03 -1.64 2.12
CA ARG A 67 -6.16 -0.89 1.53
C ARG A 67 -7.16 -1.74 0.75
N GLY A 68 -6.65 -2.69 -0.04
CA GLY A 68 -7.48 -3.59 -0.85
C GLY A 68 -8.32 -4.56 -0.03
N ARG A 69 -7.96 -4.75 1.25
CA ARG A 69 -8.65 -5.60 2.23
C ARG A 69 -9.47 -4.78 3.24
N GLY A 70 -9.68 -3.48 2.98
CA GLY A 70 -10.47 -2.59 3.82
C GLY A 70 -9.67 -1.81 4.88
N GLY A 71 -8.34 -1.90 4.89
CA GLY A 71 -7.52 -1.15 5.84
C GLY A 71 -7.49 0.35 5.57
N SER A 72 -7.52 1.14 6.64
CA SER A 72 -7.42 2.59 6.59
C SER A 72 -5.98 3.05 6.41
N VAL A 73 -5.77 4.07 5.57
CA VAL A 73 -4.44 4.62 5.24
C VAL A 73 -4.10 5.87 6.03
N THR A 74 -5.04 6.35 6.84
CA THR A 74 -4.92 7.52 7.70
C THR A 74 -5.14 7.17 9.17
N ASP A 75 -5.39 5.90 9.47
CA ASP A 75 -5.48 5.40 10.84
C ASP A 75 -4.09 5.00 11.33
N PRO A 76 -3.53 5.68 12.36
CA PRO A 76 -2.22 5.34 12.92
C PRO A 76 -2.13 3.91 13.45
N SER A 77 -3.25 3.31 13.89
CA SER A 77 -3.25 1.93 14.41
C SER A 77 -2.98 0.90 13.31
N ASN A 78 -3.25 1.25 12.05
CA ASN A 78 -2.94 0.44 10.87
C ASN A 78 -1.66 0.90 10.17
N MET A 79 -0.69 1.45 10.92
CA MET A 79 0.58 1.92 10.38
C MET A 79 1.76 1.36 11.18
N VAL A 80 2.74 0.81 10.46
CA VAL A 80 3.98 0.31 11.07
C VAL A 80 5.20 0.71 10.24
N PRO A 81 6.20 1.40 10.80
CA PRO A 81 7.42 1.73 10.07
C PRO A 81 8.25 0.47 9.80
N LEU A 82 8.57 0.20 8.53
CA LEU A 82 9.41 -0.92 8.10
C LEU A 82 10.48 -0.47 7.11
N CYS A 83 11.66 -1.08 7.19
CA CYS A 83 12.64 -0.99 6.10
C CYS A 83 12.18 -1.83 4.89
N ARG A 84 12.68 -1.51 3.69
CA ARG A 84 12.28 -2.13 2.42
C ARG A 84 12.42 -3.65 2.44
N THR A 85 13.48 -4.17 3.06
CA THR A 85 13.72 -5.62 3.16
C THR A 85 12.68 -6.31 4.05
N CYS A 86 12.44 -5.79 5.26
CA CYS A 86 11.45 -6.37 6.17
C CYS A 86 10.04 -6.25 5.58
N HIS A 87 9.74 -5.13 4.92
CA HIS A 87 8.49 -4.94 4.21
C HIS A 87 8.26 -6.03 3.15
N GLY A 88 9.28 -6.35 2.35
CA GLY A 88 9.21 -7.44 1.38
C GLY A 88 8.98 -8.81 2.02
N LEU A 89 9.65 -9.10 3.13
CA LEU A 89 9.47 -10.37 3.86
C LEU A 89 8.06 -10.50 4.44
N VAL A 90 7.53 -9.43 5.04
CA VAL A 90 6.17 -9.40 5.60
C VAL A 90 5.14 -9.66 4.52
N GLN A 91 5.29 -9.07 3.32
CA GLN A 91 4.36 -9.29 2.21
C GLN A 91 4.25 -10.74 1.74
N LEU A 92 5.23 -11.60 2.03
CA LEU A 92 5.15 -13.03 1.73
C LEU A 92 4.18 -13.78 2.65
N GLY A 93 3.62 -13.12 3.66
CA GLY A 93 2.68 -13.71 4.61
C GLY A 93 3.26 -14.79 5.53
N PRO A 94 4.50 -14.69 6.03
CA PRO A 94 5.02 -15.69 6.95
C PRO A 94 4.25 -15.64 8.30
N PRO A 95 4.11 -16.76 9.02
CA PRO A 95 3.35 -16.81 10.28
C PRO A 95 3.77 -15.74 11.30
N TRP A 96 5.09 -15.52 11.45
CA TRP A 96 5.62 -14.50 12.37
C TRP A 96 5.09 -13.09 12.06
N ALA A 97 4.78 -12.75 10.81
CA ALA A 97 4.26 -11.42 10.49
C ALA A 97 2.91 -11.16 11.17
N TYR A 98 2.07 -12.19 11.30
CA TYR A 98 0.80 -12.09 12.03
C TYR A 98 1.04 -12.06 13.54
N GLU A 99 1.93 -12.91 14.06
CA GLU A 99 2.29 -12.96 15.49
C GLU A 99 2.83 -11.60 16.01
N PHE A 100 3.58 -10.89 15.17
CA PHE A 100 4.15 -9.58 15.51
C PHE A 100 3.24 -8.39 15.11
N GLY A 101 2.00 -8.64 14.68
CA GLY A 101 1.04 -7.59 14.30
C GLY A 101 1.44 -6.79 13.06
N LEU A 102 2.34 -7.33 12.24
CA LEU A 102 2.76 -6.74 10.96
C LEU A 102 1.82 -7.13 9.81
N MET A 103 0.97 -8.13 10.01
CA MET A 103 -0.16 -8.45 9.15
C MET A 103 -1.39 -8.74 10.00
N ALA A 104 -2.56 -8.39 9.47
CA ALA A 104 -3.84 -8.71 10.08
C ALA A 104 -4.73 -9.48 9.10
N HIS A 105 -5.58 -10.38 9.61
CA HIS A 105 -6.70 -10.89 8.84
C HIS A 105 -7.84 -9.87 8.82
N SER A 106 -8.63 -9.87 7.74
CA SER A 106 -9.76 -8.94 7.60
C SER A 106 -10.92 -9.26 8.55
N TRP A 107 -10.89 -10.44 9.19
CA TRP A 107 -11.87 -10.87 10.18
C TRP A 107 -11.37 -10.74 11.62
N ASP A 108 -10.12 -10.30 11.85
CA ASP A 108 -9.59 -10.06 13.21
C ASP A 108 -10.12 -8.75 13.82
N GLY A 109 -11.00 -8.03 13.10
CA GLY A 109 -11.62 -6.77 13.52
C GLY A 109 -12.75 -6.89 14.57
N GLY A 110 -12.78 -7.99 15.32
CA GLY A 110 -13.65 -8.17 16.48
C GLY A 110 -12.86 -8.89 17.57
N ASP A 111 -12.64 -8.20 18.68
CA ASP A 111 -12.01 -8.70 19.91
C ASP A 111 -10.47 -8.78 19.89
N ALA A 112 -9.81 -7.62 19.78
CA ALA A 112 -8.50 -7.43 20.40
C ALA A 112 -8.69 -6.54 21.65
N ALA A 113 -8.42 -7.15 22.81
CA ALA A 113 -8.61 -6.62 24.17
C ALA A 113 -7.87 -5.31 24.46
#